data_AF-A0A2V8BVR9-F1
#
_entry.id   AF-A0A2V8BVR9-F1
#
_cell.length_a   1.000
_cell.length_b   1.000
_cell.length_c   1.000
_cell.angle_alpha   90.00
_cell.angle_beta   90.00
_cell.angle_gamma   90.00
#
_symmetry.space_group_name_H-M   'P 1'
#
loop_
_entity.id
_entity.type
_entity.pdbx_description
1 polymer ?
#
loop_
_entity_poly.entity_id
_entity_poly.type
_entity_poly.pdbx_seq_one_letter_code
_entity_poly.pdbx_strand_id
1 'polypeptide(L)' 'QARQARIESLEERIAECEAAIRDIEAEMAAPGFYDDRADAQPVIDRHQSLMWQVGELIHQWEELQSLIDTASEG' A
#
# COMPACT_ATOMS: atom_id res chain seq x y z
N GLN A 1 -5.99 -8.65 22.34
CA GLN A 1 -6.94 -7.72 21.68
C GLN A 1 -6.24 -6.55 21.01
N ALA A 2 -5.43 -5.74 21.70
CA ALA A 2 -4.77 -4.57 21.07
C ALA A 2 -3.82 -4.90 19.88
N ARG A 3 -3.13 -6.04 19.90
CA ARG A 3 -2.25 -6.47 18.80
C ARG A 3 -3.02 -6.91 17.56
N GLN A 4 -4.10 -7.69 17.76
CA GLN A 4 -4.99 -8.12 16.68
C GLN A 4 -5.66 -6.93 15.99
N ALA A 5 -6.17 -5.96 16.76
CA ALA A 5 -6.75 -4.74 16.19
C ALA A 5 -5.73 -3.92 15.36
N ARG A 6 -4.45 -4.01 15.71
CA ARG A 6 -3.38 -3.34 14.96
C ARG A 6 -3.02 -4.09 13.67
N ILE A 7 -3.12 -5.43 13.64
CA ILE A 7 -3.04 -6.21 12.41
C ILE A 7 -4.19 -5.83 11.47
N GLU A 8 -5.42 -5.87 11.96
CA GLU A 8 -6.62 -5.56 11.16
C GLU A 8 -6.54 -4.16 10.56
N SER A 9 -6.05 -3.18 11.34
CA SER A 9 -5.81 -1.82 10.85
C SER A 9 -4.70 -1.72 9.79
N LEU A 10 -3.63 -2.52 9.91
CA LEU A 10 -2.59 -2.57 8.88
C LEU A 10 -3.12 -3.19 7.59
N GLU A 11 -3.89 -4.27 7.69
CA GLU A 11 -4.52 -4.95 6.55
C GLU A 11 -5.51 -4.03 5.82
N GLU A 12 -6.35 -3.30 6.56
CA GLU A 12 -7.28 -2.31 5.99
C GLU A 12 -6.52 -1.23 5.21
N ARG A 13 -5.46 -0.67 5.80
CA ARG A 13 -4.64 0.36 5.16
C ARG A 13 -3.88 -0.16 3.94
N ILE A 14 -3.39 -1.40 3.97
CA ILE A 14 -2.77 -2.05 2.81
C ILE A 14 -3.80 -2.17 1.68
N ALA A 15 -5.00 -2.70 1.98
CA ALA A 15 -6.06 -2.87 1.00
C ALA A 15 -6.51 -1.54 0.37
N GLU A 16 -6.60 -0.47 1.17
CA GLU A 16 -6.88 0.89 0.70
C GLU A 16 -5.80 1.41 -0.25
N CYS A 17 -4.53 1.25 0.11
CA CYS A 17 -3.41 1.68 -0.72
C CYS A 17 -3.37 0.91 -2.04
N GLU A 18 -3.57 -0.41 -2.01
CA GLU A 18 -3.64 -1.25 -3.20
C GLU A 18 -4.82 -0.87 -4.11
N ALA A 19 -5.98 -0.52 -3.54
CA ALA A 19 -7.11 -0.03 -4.31
C ALA A 19 -6.76 1.28 -5.03
N ALA A 20 -6.17 2.23 -4.32
CA ALA A 20 -5.73 3.49 -4.90
C ALA A 20 -4.65 3.30 -5.99
N ILE A 21 -3.73 2.33 -5.82
CA ILE A 21 -2.75 1.95 -6.84
C ILE A 21 -3.46 1.45 -8.10
N ARG A 22 -4.43 0.52 -7.96
CA ARG A 22 -5.18 -0.02 -9.11
C ARG A 22 -5.91 1.06 -9.89
N ASP A 23 -6.51 2.02 -9.19
CA ASP A 23 -7.20 3.14 -9.82
C ASP A 23 -6.22 4.02 -10.63
N ILE A 24 -5.05 4.31 -10.06
CA ILE A 24 -4.00 5.07 -10.75
C ILE A 24 -3.43 4.29 -11.93
N GLU A 25 -3.22 2.99 -11.80
CA GLU A 25 -2.72 2.14 -12.89
C GLU A 25 -3.71 2.11 -14.07
N ALA A 26 -5.02 2.13 -13.80
CA ALA A 26 -6.04 2.26 -14.82
C ALA A 26 -5.98 3.61 -15.54
N GLU A 27 -5.73 4.70 -14.80
CA GLU A 27 -5.51 6.03 -15.37
C GLU A 27 -4.23 6.08 -16.22
N MET A 28 -3.13 5.54 -15.71
CA MET A 28 -1.84 5.45 -16.41
C MET A 28 -1.89 4.60 -17.68
N ALA A 29 -2.82 3.64 -17.74
CA ALA A 29 -3.07 2.80 -18.91
C ALA A 29 -3.99 3.47 -19.96
N ALA A 30 -4.56 4.64 -19.66
CA ALA A 30 -5.43 5.35 -20.59
C ALA A 30 -4.65 5.84 -21.83
N PRO A 31 -5.24 5.76 -23.03
CA PRO A 31 -4.63 6.34 -24.23
C PRO A 31 -4.36 7.83 -24.05
N GLY A 32 -3.16 8.26 -24.41
CA GLY A 32 -2.73 9.66 -24.33
C GLY A 32 -2.37 10.15 -22.92
N PHE A 33 -2.36 9.27 -21.91
CA PHE A 33 -1.92 9.62 -20.56
C PHE A 33 -0.50 10.22 -20.54
N TYR A 34 0.40 9.69 -21.36
CA TYR A 34 1.78 10.18 -21.46
C TYR A 34 1.99 11.31 -22.48
N ASP A 35 0.92 11.82 -23.11
CA ASP A 35 1.03 12.87 -24.13
C ASP A 35 1.36 14.23 -23.50
N ASP A 36 0.86 14.50 -22.29
CA ASP A 36 1.27 15.65 -21.48
C ASP A 36 2.04 15.18 -20.24
N ARG A 37 3.36 15.32 -20.31
CA ARG A 37 4.25 14.93 -19.21
C ARG A 37 4.03 15.77 -17.94
N ALA A 38 3.60 17.03 -18.06
CA ALA A 38 3.36 17.89 -16.92
C ALA A 38 2.13 17.42 -16.13
N ASP A 39 1.11 16.95 -16.83
CA ASP A 39 -0.11 16.41 -16.22
C ASP A 39 0.05 14.95 -15.75
N ALA A 40 0.91 14.16 -16.41
CA ALA A 40 1.20 12.78 -16.01
C ALA A 40 2.08 12.67 -14.75
N GLN A 41 3.00 13.63 -14.54
CA GLN A 41 4.00 13.53 -13.46
C GLN A 41 3.38 13.43 -12.05
N PRO A 42 2.36 14.23 -11.67
CA PRO A 42 1.73 14.11 -10.36
C PRO A 42 1.08 12.74 -10.11
N VAL A 43 0.53 12.11 -11.15
CA VAL A 43 -0.11 10.79 -11.07
C VAL A 43 0.96 9.70 -10.89
N ILE A 44 2.06 9.80 -11.63
CA ILE A 44 3.23 8.91 -11.49
C ILE A 44 3.85 9.05 -10.09
N ASP A 45 4.02 10.27 -9.59
CA ASP A 45 4.58 10.52 -8.26
C ASP A 45 3.68 9.91 -7.16
N ARG A 46 2.36 10.02 -7.33
CA ARG A 46 1.39 9.40 -6.43
C ARG A 46 1.46 7.88 -6.47
N HIS A 47 1.55 7.27 -7.65
CA HIS A 47 1.73 5.81 -7.80
C HIS A 47 2.98 5.34 -7.05
N GLN A 48 4.12 6.00 -7.28
CA GLN A 48 5.38 5.65 -6.62
C GLN A 48 5.31 5.81 -5.10
N SER A 49 4.69 6.89 -4.62
CA SER A 49 4.50 7.11 -3.18
C SER A 49 3.63 6.02 -2.54
N LEU A 50 2.58 5.56 -3.23
CA LEU A 50 1.72 4.49 -2.73
C LEU A 50 2.42 3.14 -2.75
N MET A 51 3.19 2.83 -3.80
CA MET A 51 4.00 1.61 -3.85
C MET A 51 5.01 1.53 -2.69
N TRP A 52 5.67 2.65 -2.37
CA TRP A 52 6.52 2.73 -1.18
C TRP A 52 5.73 2.52 0.11
N GLN A 53 4.57 3.17 0.23
CA GLN A 53 3.73 3.07 1.42
C GLN A 53 3.22 1.64 1.65
N VAL A 54 2.82 0.91 0.61
CA VAL A 54 2.44 -0.51 0.72
C VAL A 54 3.61 -1.33 1.23
N GLY A 55 4.82 -1.13 0.70
CA GLY A 55 6.02 -1.83 1.16
C GLY A 55 6.33 -1.61 2.64
N GLU A 56 6.19 -0.37 3.11
CA GLU A 56 6.37 -0.03 4.53
C GLU A 56 5.28 -0.64 5.43
N LEU A 57 4.04 -0.71 4.94
CA LEU A 57 2.92 -1.28 5.69
C LEU A 57 3.03 -2.81 5.78
N ILE A 58 3.43 -3.47 4.69
CA ILE A 58 3.68 -4.91 4.69
C ILE A 58 4.80 -5.27 5.66
N HIS A 59 5.93 -4.56 5.64
CA HIS A 59 7.01 -4.79 6.61
C HIS A 59 6.53 -4.64 8.07
N GLN A 60 5.71 -3.62 8.37
CA GLN A 60 5.14 -3.44 9.71
C GLN A 60 4.18 -4.58 10.09
N TRP A 61 3.39 -5.07 9.14
CA TRP A 61 2.50 -6.20 9.36
C TRP A 61 3.30 -7.48 9.62
N GLU A 62 4.33 -7.77 8.83
CA GLU A 62 5.20 -8.94 8.99
C GLU A 62 5.91 -8.94 10.35
N GLU A 63 6.48 -7.80 10.75
CA GLU A 63 7.11 -7.65 12.06
C GLU A 63 6.11 -7.90 13.20
N LEU A 64 4.91 -7.31 13.12
CA LEU A 64 3.89 -7.47 14.14
C LEU A 64 3.36 -8.90 14.23
N GLN A 65 3.15 -9.56 13.09
CA GLN A 65 2.70 -10.95 13.01
C GLN A 65 3.75 -11.89 13.60
N SER A 66 5.03 -11.72 13.23
CA SER A 66 6.14 -12.51 13.79
C SER A 66 6.24 -12.41 15.32
N LEU A 67 5.99 -11.21 15.88
CA LEU A 67 5.96 -11.00 17.33
C LEU A 67 4.78 -11.68 18.02
N ILE A 68 3.68 -11.93 17.32
CA ILE A 68 2.50 -12.64 17.86
C ILE A 68 2.72 -14.14 17.79
N ASP A 69 3.26 -14.65 16.69
CA ASP A 69 3.55 -16.06 16.50
C ASP A 69 4.55 -16.55 17.55
N THR A 70 5.65 -15.81 17.73
CA THR A 70 6.67 -16.11 18.75
C THR A 70 6.11 -16.08 20.18
N ALA A 71 5.14 -15.19 20.46
CA ALA A 71 4.51 -15.10 21.78
C ALA A 71 3.45 -16.18 22.02
N SER A 72 3.00 -16.88 20.98
CA SER A 72 2.00 -17.94 21.06
C SER A 72 2.63 -19.33 21.21
N GLU A 73 3.93 -19.46 20.91
CA GLU A 73 4.70 -20.71 21.01
C GLU A 73 5.40 -20.93 22.36
N GLY A 74 5.41 -19.95 23.27
CA GLY A 74 6.03 -20.01 24.60
C GLY A 74 5.05 -20.07 25.75
#